data_AF-A0A7W1PA66-F1
#
_entry.id   AF-A0A7W1PA66-F1
#
_cell.length_a   1.000
_cell.length_b   1.000
_cell.length_c   1.000
_cell.angle_alpha   90.00
_cell.angle_beta   90.00
_cell.angle_gamma   90.00
#
_symmetry.space_group_name_H-M   'P 1'
#
loop_
_entity.id
_entity.type
_entity.pdbx_description
1 polymer ?
#
loop_
_entity_poly.entity_id
_entity_poly.type
_entity_poly.pdbx_seq_one_letter_code
_entity_poly.pdbx_strand_id
1 'polypeptide(L)'
;MIQTGNFSELKTGEGLAQTEAELLDNPVEGQPTLILRSPDFHAITEVVAAPLERPTPLGWWLVFIPSLALLSLLGVAIGWLFWEGIGIWGLNQPVGWSWDITNFVFWVGIGHAGTLISAILFLFRQKWRTSINRAAEAMTLFAVMCAMTFPGIHVGRVWVAYWMFPIPNQMDMWPNFRSPLLWDVFAVSVYGTVSALFWYVGLIPDLATMRDRAKTRARKLSYGFFALGWRGSVRQWHHYEAAYLLLAALATPLVLSVHSVVSMDFAVSILPGWHTTIFPPYFVAGAIFSGFAMVLTLMVICRTVFGFEHIITLRHFDLMAKIMLVTGTMVGYAYATEFFTAWYSGNPYEFYAFMNRALGPYAWAYWIMVSCNVISPQLFWSKRARTSIPILFVVSIVINIGMWFERFVIIVTSLHRDFLPSSWGYFSPTMWDVATLLGSFGLFFTLFCLFVRFLPMVAAAEVKTVLPQADPHWPHGPEREIRERRGPLSSGGASGPAPGGTS
;
A
#
# COMPACT_ATOMS: atom_id res chain seq x y z
N MET A 1 -15.47 -9.41 23.02
CA MET A 1 -16.56 -10.20 22.41
C MET A 1 -17.35 -9.28 21.49
N ILE A 2 -16.98 -9.23 20.21
CA ILE A 2 -17.71 -8.47 19.18
C ILE A 2 -18.78 -9.45 18.67
N GLN A 3 -20.06 -9.12 18.85
CA GLN A 3 -21.14 -9.85 18.18
C GLN A 3 -20.93 -9.70 16.67
N THR A 4 -20.38 -10.75 16.06
CA THR A 4 -20.46 -11.02 14.63
C THR A 4 -21.93 -10.95 14.27
N GLY A 5 -22.34 -9.94 13.50
CA GLY A 5 -23.68 -9.94 12.92
C GLY A 5 -23.85 -11.26 12.15
N ASN A 6 -24.87 -12.03 12.54
CA ASN A 6 -25.17 -13.34 11.97
C ASN A 6 -25.38 -13.23 10.45
N PHE A 7 -24.32 -13.48 9.70
CA PHE A 7 -24.40 -13.78 8.27
C PHE A 7 -25.00 -15.17 8.00
N SER A 8 -25.32 -15.95 9.06
CA SER A 8 -26.07 -17.20 8.96
C SER A 8 -27.55 -17.01 8.57
N GLU A 9 -28.08 -15.78 8.68
CA GLU A 9 -29.51 -15.50 8.39
C GLU A 9 -29.75 -14.83 7.03
N LEU A 10 -28.70 -14.49 6.28
CA LEU A 10 -28.87 -14.12 4.88
C LEU A 10 -29.23 -15.39 4.12
N LYS A 11 -30.54 -15.51 3.82
CA LYS A 11 -31.15 -16.55 3.00
C LYS A 11 -30.14 -17.04 1.96
N THR A 12 -29.86 -18.33 2.01
CA THR A 12 -29.16 -19.11 1.00
C THR A 12 -29.83 -18.87 -0.36
N GLY A 13 -29.44 -17.80 -1.04
CA GLY A 13 -29.65 -17.66 -2.47
C GLY A 13 -28.76 -18.71 -3.13
N GLU A 14 -29.37 -19.56 -3.96
CA GLU A 14 -28.73 -20.69 -4.67
C GLU A 14 -27.59 -20.28 -5.64
N GLY A 15 -27.09 -19.05 -5.57
CA GLY A 15 -26.20 -18.47 -6.57
C GLY A 15 -24.71 -18.72 -6.38
N LEU A 16 -24.15 -18.76 -5.17
CA LEU A 16 -22.68 -18.72 -4.96
C LEU A 16 -22.21 -19.41 -3.67
N ALA A 17 -22.62 -20.65 -3.44
CA ALA A 17 -22.19 -21.44 -2.29
C ALA A 17 -20.80 -22.07 -2.48
N GLN A 18 -19.78 -21.29 -2.87
CA GLN A 18 -18.40 -21.77 -2.91
C GLN A 18 -17.77 -21.75 -1.50
N THR A 19 -16.95 -22.74 -1.17
CA THR A 19 -16.15 -22.78 0.07
C THR A 19 -14.72 -22.26 -0.16
N GLU A 20 -14.02 -21.83 0.90
CA GLU A 20 -12.62 -21.38 0.77
C GLU A 20 -11.70 -22.50 0.23
N ALA A 21 -12.01 -23.77 0.52
CA ALA A 21 -11.26 -24.92 0.01
C ALA A 21 -11.42 -25.07 -1.52
N GLU A 22 -12.64 -24.95 -2.03
CA GLU A 22 -12.92 -25.02 -3.48
C GLU A 22 -12.24 -23.88 -4.27
N LEU A 23 -12.15 -22.68 -3.69
CA LEU A 23 -11.41 -21.56 -4.30
C LEU A 23 -9.90 -21.81 -4.43
N LEU A 24 -9.34 -22.66 -3.56
CA LEU A 24 -7.90 -22.93 -3.49
C LEU A 24 -7.46 -24.08 -4.39
N ASP A 25 -8.38 -24.93 -4.87
CA ASP A 25 -8.06 -26.16 -5.59
C ASP A 25 -8.30 -26.10 -7.12
N ASN A 26 -8.89 -25.03 -7.66
CA ASN A 26 -9.27 -24.99 -9.08
C ASN A 26 -8.58 -23.87 -9.91
N PRO A 27 -7.41 -24.13 -10.52
CA PRO A 27 -6.69 -23.13 -11.32
C PRO A 27 -7.09 -23.05 -12.81
N VAL A 28 -7.82 -24.04 -13.38
CA VAL A 28 -8.00 -24.16 -14.84
C VAL A 28 -9.46 -24.30 -15.32
N GLU A 29 -10.38 -24.85 -14.53
CA GLU A 29 -11.79 -24.98 -14.94
C GLU A 29 -12.67 -23.91 -14.28
N GLY A 30 -13.06 -22.89 -15.06
CA GLY A 30 -14.01 -21.83 -14.67
C GLY A 30 -13.48 -20.91 -13.57
N GLN A 31 -13.19 -19.65 -13.87
CA GLN A 31 -12.63 -18.67 -12.90
C GLN A 31 -13.40 -18.73 -11.56
N PRO A 32 -12.83 -19.31 -10.48
CA PRO A 32 -13.55 -19.41 -9.21
C PRO A 32 -13.87 -18.02 -8.72
N THR A 33 -15.09 -17.81 -8.20
CA THR A 33 -15.54 -16.48 -7.80
C THR A 33 -14.64 -15.94 -6.69
N LEU A 34 -14.07 -14.76 -6.89
CA LEU A 34 -13.13 -14.17 -5.90
C LEU A 34 -13.83 -13.79 -4.59
N ILE A 35 -15.17 -13.73 -4.62
CA ILE A 35 -16.05 -13.33 -3.55
C ILE A 35 -16.88 -14.54 -3.15
N LEU A 36 -16.83 -14.91 -1.87
CA LEU A 36 -17.61 -16.02 -1.32
C LEU A 36 -19.03 -15.56 -1.00
N ARG A 37 -20.02 -16.43 -1.26
CA ARG A 37 -21.36 -16.36 -0.66
C ARG A 37 -22.07 -15.00 -0.76
N SER A 38 -21.75 -14.18 -1.75
CA SER A 38 -22.42 -12.89 -1.94
C SER A 38 -23.65 -13.06 -2.83
N PRO A 39 -24.86 -12.79 -2.33
CA PRO A 39 -26.08 -13.09 -3.07
C PRO A 39 -26.37 -12.07 -4.19
N ASP A 40 -25.98 -10.79 -4.04
CA ASP A 40 -26.32 -9.72 -4.99
C ASP A 40 -25.45 -8.44 -4.80
N PHE A 41 -25.49 -7.52 -5.77
CA PHE A 41 -24.82 -6.20 -5.72
C PHE A 41 -25.19 -5.37 -4.49
N HIS A 42 -26.44 -5.50 -4.01
CA HIS A 42 -26.91 -4.81 -2.82
C HIS A 42 -26.15 -5.26 -1.56
N ALA A 43 -25.93 -6.57 -1.40
CA ALA A 43 -25.26 -7.15 -0.24
C ALA A 43 -23.82 -6.62 -0.08
N ILE A 44 -23.09 -6.46 -1.18
CA ILE A 44 -21.74 -5.86 -1.16
C ILE A 44 -21.80 -4.43 -0.62
N THR A 45 -22.80 -3.66 -1.05
CA THR A 45 -22.95 -2.27 -0.62
C THR A 45 -23.22 -2.19 0.88
N GLU A 46 -24.09 -3.06 1.41
CA GLU A 46 -24.38 -3.12 2.84
C GLU A 46 -23.14 -3.49 3.66
N VAL A 47 -22.37 -4.47 3.21
CA VAL A 47 -21.15 -4.90 3.90
C VAL A 47 -20.12 -3.78 3.96
N VAL A 48 -19.86 -3.12 2.83
CA VAL A 48 -18.83 -2.08 2.76
C VAL A 48 -19.26 -0.82 3.51
N ALA A 49 -20.56 -0.49 3.51
CA ALA A 49 -21.09 0.67 4.21
C ALA A 49 -21.27 0.44 5.73
N ALA A 50 -21.49 -0.80 6.17
CA ALA A 50 -21.81 -1.11 7.57
C ALA A 50 -20.78 -0.59 8.60
N PRO A 51 -19.45 -0.72 8.40
CA PRO A 51 -18.46 -0.15 9.33
C PRO A 51 -18.55 1.38 9.46
N LEU A 52 -18.96 2.08 8.39
CA LEU A 52 -19.06 3.54 8.38
C LEU A 52 -20.38 4.02 9.04
N GLU A 53 -21.45 3.25 8.88
CA GLU A 53 -22.77 3.60 9.40
C GLU A 53 -22.94 3.28 10.89
N ARG A 54 -22.30 2.20 11.37
CA ARG A 54 -22.37 1.77 12.77
C ARG A 54 -21.68 2.78 13.71
N PRO A 55 -22.08 2.82 15.00
CA PRO A 55 -21.34 3.56 16.01
C PRO A 55 -19.91 3.02 16.14
N THR A 56 -18.99 3.87 16.59
CA THR A 56 -17.58 3.48 16.74
C THR A 56 -17.45 2.32 17.74
N PRO A 57 -16.93 1.16 17.31
CA PRO A 57 -16.73 0.05 18.23
C PRO A 57 -15.62 0.37 19.24
N LEU A 58 -15.70 -0.22 20.43
CA LEU A 58 -14.65 -0.08 21.46
C LEU A 58 -13.26 -0.47 20.94
N GLY A 59 -13.18 -1.49 20.09
CA GLY A 59 -11.93 -1.93 19.46
C GLY A 59 -11.23 -0.83 18.66
N TRP A 60 -11.98 0.09 18.04
CA TRP A 60 -11.38 1.22 17.31
C TRP A 60 -10.68 2.18 18.28
N TRP A 61 -11.30 2.49 19.42
CA TRP A 61 -10.69 3.35 20.45
C TRP A 61 -9.46 2.72 21.09
N LEU A 62 -9.46 1.39 21.29
CA LEU A 62 -8.31 0.65 21.82
C LEU A 62 -7.07 0.73 20.91
N VAL A 63 -7.24 0.94 19.61
CA VAL A 63 -6.12 1.15 18.67
C VAL A 63 -5.83 2.64 18.47
N PHE A 64 -6.88 3.46 18.38
CA PHE A 64 -6.76 4.89 18.11
C PHE A 64 -6.07 5.64 19.24
N ILE A 65 -6.41 5.38 20.51
CA ILE A 65 -5.83 6.10 21.65
C ILE A 65 -4.31 5.84 21.77
N PRO A 66 -3.81 4.59 21.74
CA PRO A 66 -2.37 4.35 21.71
C PRO A 66 -1.68 4.92 20.46
N SER A 67 -2.32 4.84 19.29
CA SER A 67 -1.77 5.43 18.05
C SER A 67 -1.63 6.95 18.16
N LEU A 68 -2.61 7.61 18.78
CA LEU A 68 -2.59 9.05 19.04
C LEU A 68 -1.54 9.42 20.09
N ALA A 69 -1.36 8.59 21.12
CA ALA A 69 -0.29 8.76 22.10
C ALA A 69 1.10 8.67 21.44
N LEU A 70 1.32 7.69 20.57
CA LEU A 70 2.55 7.59 19.78
C LEU A 70 2.72 8.77 18.81
N LEU A 71 1.66 9.24 18.17
CA LEU A 71 1.72 10.46 17.35
C LEU A 71 2.08 11.70 18.19
N SER A 72 1.56 11.80 19.42
CA SER A 72 1.95 12.89 20.32
C SER A 72 3.43 12.80 20.72
N LEU A 73 3.96 11.58 20.91
CA LEU A 73 5.39 11.34 21.12
C LEU A 73 6.22 11.81 19.91
N LEU A 74 5.75 11.58 18.68
CA LEU A 74 6.40 12.11 17.48
C LEU A 74 6.46 13.65 17.52
N GLY A 75 5.34 14.30 17.87
CA GLY A 75 5.28 15.76 17.98
C GLY A 75 6.24 16.31 19.03
N VAL A 76 6.36 15.64 20.18
CA VAL A 76 7.33 16.00 21.23
C VAL A 76 8.77 15.80 20.75
N ALA A 77 9.08 14.67 20.11
CA ALA A 77 10.41 14.37 19.60
C ALA A 77 10.85 15.40 18.54
N ILE A 78 9.97 15.74 17.60
CA ILE A 78 10.25 16.75 16.56
C ILE A 78 10.36 18.15 17.19
N GLY A 79 9.48 18.50 18.13
CA GLY A 79 9.55 19.78 18.83
C GLY A 79 10.88 19.95 19.59
N TRP A 80 11.33 18.90 20.26
CA TRP A 80 12.63 18.88 20.95
C TRP A 80 13.81 18.94 19.97
N LEU A 81 13.74 18.20 18.86
CA LEU A 81 14.73 18.23 17.78
C LEU A 81 14.92 19.63 17.20
N PHE A 82 13.84 20.37 17.00
CA PHE A 82 13.91 21.74 16.46
C PHE A 82 14.42 22.75 17.49
N TRP A 83 14.22 22.48 18.77
CA TRP A 83 14.66 23.36 19.86
C TRP A 83 16.16 23.18 20.16
N GLU A 84 16.60 21.94 20.36
CA GLU A 84 17.97 21.61 20.76
C GLU A 84 18.91 21.40 19.55
N GLY A 85 18.38 20.89 18.44
CA GLY A 85 19.12 20.58 17.22
C GLY A 85 19.36 19.08 17.00
N ILE A 86 19.94 18.76 15.84
CA ILE A 86 20.15 17.38 15.37
C ILE A 86 21.02 16.52 16.31
N GLY A 87 21.87 17.15 17.12
CA GLY A 87 22.75 16.45 18.07
C GLY A 87 22.03 15.64 19.15
N ILE A 88 20.69 15.74 19.26
CA ILE A 88 19.92 14.86 20.16
C ILE A 88 19.85 13.42 19.66
N TRP A 89 20.05 13.19 18.36
CA TRP A 89 20.15 11.86 17.77
C TRP A 89 21.55 11.30 17.96
N GLY A 90 21.68 9.98 17.92
CA GLY A 90 22.96 9.27 18.09
C GLY A 90 23.95 9.42 16.94
N LEU A 91 23.73 10.39 16.04
CA LEU A 91 24.57 10.65 14.88
C LEU A 91 25.97 11.06 15.31
N ASN A 92 26.97 10.63 14.54
CA ASN A 92 28.37 10.97 14.79
C ASN A 92 29.12 11.16 13.46
N GLN A 93 30.37 11.57 13.54
CA GLN A 93 31.30 11.36 12.44
C GLN A 93 32.01 10.03 12.72
N PRO A 94 31.91 9.02 11.83
CA PRO A 94 31.56 9.11 10.41
C PRO A 94 30.07 8.85 10.06
N VAL A 95 29.25 8.38 11.00
CA VAL A 95 27.85 7.97 10.73
C VAL A 95 26.90 9.18 10.80
N GLY A 96 26.93 9.99 9.75
CA GLY A 96 26.07 11.17 9.61
C GLY A 96 24.60 10.87 9.29
N TRP A 97 24.30 9.63 8.89
CA TRP A 97 22.95 9.12 8.64
C TRP A 97 22.77 7.75 9.28
N SER A 98 21.60 7.54 9.89
CA SER A 98 21.26 6.27 10.54
C SER A 98 19.74 6.06 10.53
N TRP A 99 19.06 6.13 11.68
CA TRP A 99 17.64 5.87 11.85
C TRP A 99 16.76 6.85 11.09
N ASP A 100 17.18 8.11 10.96
CA ASP A 100 16.52 9.13 10.17
C ASP A 100 16.28 8.68 8.71
N ILE A 101 17.35 8.44 7.95
CA ILE A 101 17.23 8.03 6.55
C ILE A 101 16.81 6.56 6.42
N THR A 102 17.16 5.70 7.38
CA THR A 102 16.67 4.30 7.42
C THR A 102 15.15 4.27 7.45
N ASN A 103 14.54 5.08 8.32
CA ASN A 103 13.08 5.16 8.45
C ASN A 103 12.44 5.82 7.23
N PHE A 104 13.08 6.84 6.65
CA PHE A 104 12.65 7.43 5.38
C PHE A 104 12.51 6.37 4.28
N VAL A 105 13.60 5.64 3.98
CA VAL A 105 13.59 4.64 2.91
C VAL A 105 12.65 3.47 3.23
N PHE A 106 12.52 3.11 4.51
CA PHE A 106 11.56 2.11 4.97
C PHE A 106 10.11 2.51 4.68
N TRP A 107 9.72 3.73 5.06
CA TRP A 107 8.36 4.23 4.84
C TRP A 107 8.04 4.46 3.35
N VAL A 108 9.00 4.98 2.56
CA VAL A 108 8.85 5.04 1.10
C VAL A 108 8.66 3.63 0.52
N GLY A 109 9.50 2.68 0.95
CA GLY A 109 9.44 1.28 0.55
C GLY A 109 8.06 0.65 0.80
N ILE A 110 7.51 0.81 2.01
CA ILE A 110 6.16 0.35 2.36
C ILE A 110 5.11 0.96 1.43
N GLY A 111 5.26 2.25 1.11
CA GLY A 111 4.33 2.98 0.26
C GLY A 111 4.16 2.36 -1.14
N HIS A 112 5.22 1.78 -1.71
CA HIS A 112 5.20 1.30 -3.09
C HIS A 112 4.24 0.13 -3.37
N ALA A 113 4.02 -0.76 -2.40
CA ALA A 113 3.16 -1.92 -2.64
C ALA A 113 1.71 -1.54 -2.93
N GLY A 114 1.19 -0.48 -2.30
CA GLY A 114 -0.20 -0.06 -2.55
C GLY A 114 -0.42 0.39 -3.98
N THR A 115 0.45 1.25 -4.50
CA THR A 115 0.44 1.66 -5.91
C THR A 115 0.74 0.52 -6.89
N LEU A 116 1.54 -0.47 -6.50
CA LEU A 116 1.73 -1.67 -7.33
C LEU A 116 0.43 -2.48 -7.43
N ILE A 117 -0.24 -2.71 -6.30
CA ILE A 117 -1.52 -3.44 -6.25
C ILE A 117 -2.59 -2.74 -7.08
N SER A 118 -2.64 -1.40 -7.04
CA SER A 118 -3.67 -0.66 -7.74
C SER A 118 -3.35 -0.36 -9.20
N ALA A 119 -2.09 -0.10 -9.56
CA ALA A 119 -1.70 0.24 -10.93
C ALA A 119 -1.20 -0.98 -11.72
N ILE A 120 -0.16 -1.67 -11.24
CA ILE A 120 0.50 -2.76 -12.00
C ILE A 120 -0.45 -3.94 -12.18
N LEU A 121 -1.15 -4.37 -11.12
CA LEU A 121 -2.12 -5.45 -11.25
C LEU A 121 -3.33 -5.06 -12.10
N PHE A 122 -3.69 -3.77 -12.16
CA PHE A 122 -4.71 -3.27 -13.07
C PHE A 122 -4.28 -3.39 -14.53
N LEU A 123 -3.04 -3.02 -14.85
CA LEU A 123 -2.46 -3.19 -16.19
C LEU A 123 -2.41 -4.67 -16.60
N PHE A 124 -2.10 -5.58 -15.67
CA PHE A 124 -2.18 -7.03 -15.91
C PHE A 124 -3.60 -7.60 -15.85
N ARG A 125 -4.62 -6.75 -15.72
CA ARG A 125 -6.05 -7.12 -15.65
C ARG A 125 -6.34 -8.19 -14.59
N GLN A 126 -5.61 -8.16 -13.47
CA GLN A 126 -5.77 -9.10 -12.38
C GLN A 126 -6.97 -8.72 -11.52
N LYS A 127 -8.05 -9.50 -11.60
CA LYS A 127 -9.33 -9.22 -10.92
C LYS A 127 -9.24 -9.28 -9.39
N TRP A 128 -8.29 -10.01 -8.81
CA TRP A 128 -8.17 -10.20 -7.35
C TRP A 128 -7.73 -8.94 -6.60
N ARG A 129 -7.21 -7.91 -7.28
CA ARG A 129 -6.82 -6.66 -6.62
C ARG A 129 -8.01 -5.87 -6.06
N THR A 130 -9.22 -6.06 -6.61
CA THR A 130 -10.38 -5.17 -6.36
C THR A 130 -10.85 -5.16 -4.91
N SER A 131 -10.61 -6.24 -4.18
CA SER A 131 -10.94 -6.36 -2.75
C SER A 131 -9.95 -5.66 -1.82
N ILE A 132 -8.75 -5.32 -2.30
CA ILE A 132 -7.62 -4.85 -1.48
C ILE A 132 -7.10 -3.47 -1.92
N ASN A 133 -7.29 -3.10 -3.18
CA ASN A 133 -6.74 -1.90 -3.81
C ASN A 133 -6.92 -0.64 -2.96
N ARG A 134 -8.12 -0.39 -2.45
CA ARG A 134 -8.46 0.84 -1.73
C ARG A 134 -7.69 1.00 -0.42
N ALA A 135 -7.62 -0.07 0.37
CA ALA A 135 -6.86 -0.06 1.62
C ALA A 135 -5.36 0.00 1.36
N ALA A 136 -4.88 -0.63 0.28
CA ALA A 136 -3.49 -0.59 -0.13
C ALA A 136 -3.08 0.81 -0.62
N GLU A 137 -3.90 1.47 -1.43
CA GLU A 137 -3.69 2.88 -1.85
C GLU A 137 -3.68 3.85 -0.66
N ALA A 138 -4.60 3.67 0.31
CA ALA A 138 -4.61 4.47 1.53
C ALA A 138 -3.33 4.26 2.36
N MET A 139 -2.86 3.01 2.48
CA MET A 139 -1.58 2.67 3.10
C MET A 139 -0.43 3.42 2.42
N THR A 140 -0.40 3.48 1.08
CA THR A 140 0.61 4.26 0.35
C THR A 140 0.63 5.72 0.81
N LEU A 141 -0.52 6.38 0.85
CA LEU A 141 -0.58 7.80 1.22
C LEU A 141 -0.11 8.05 2.64
N PHE A 142 -0.50 7.20 3.59
CA PHE A 142 -0.08 7.34 4.99
C PHE A 142 1.40 7.04 5.17
N ALA A 143 1.93 6.03 4.47
CA ALA A 143 3.34 5.72 4.47
C ALA A 143 4.18 6.86 3.85
N VAL A 144 3.72 7.45 2.73
CA VAL A 144 4.39 8.61 2.10
C VAL A 144 4.34 9.83 3.02
N MET A 145 3.23 10.09 3.71
CA MET A 145 3.18 11.17 4.71
C MET A 145 4.17 10.94 5.86
N CYS A 146 4.33 9.71 6.34
CA CYS A 146 5.36 9.37 7.33
C CYS A 146 6.76 9.56 6.75
N ALA A 147 7.02 9.09 5.52
CA ALA A 147 8.30 9.25 4.85
C ALA A 147 8.67 10.73 4.69
N MET A 148 7.76 11.57 4.21
CA MET A 148 8.01 13.01 3.99
C MET A 148 8.36 13.77 5.27
N THR A 149 8.04 13.26 6.46
CA THR A 149 8.50 13.90 7.70
C THR A 149 10.02 13.86 7.82
N PHE A 150 10.68 12.78 7.41
CA PHE A 150 12.11 12.56 7.63
C PHE A 150 12.99 13.55 6.86
N PRO A 151 12.83 13.77 5.53
CA PRO A 151 13.53 14.84 4.80
C PRO A 151 13.35 16.22 5.42
N GLY A 152 12.16 16.48 6.00
CA GLY A 152 11.86 17.73 6.67
C GLY A 152 12.59 17.89 8.00
N ILE A 153 12.76 16.82 8.79
CA ILE A 153 13.29 16.91 10.16
C ILE A 153 14.78 16.57 10.26
N HIS A 154 15.35 15.81 9.31
CA HIS A 154 16.76 15.41 9.38
C HIS A 154 17.75 16.50 8.95
N VAL A 155 17.26 17.65 8.47
CA VAL A 155 18.09 18.77 8.06
C VAL A 155 18.29 19.74 9.21
N GLY A 156 19.53 20.21 9.41
CA GLY A 156 19.85 21.04 10.58
C GLY A 156 19.15 22.39 10.61
N ARG A 157 18.70 22.88 9.45
CA ARG A 157 17.99 24.15 9.30
C ARG A 157 16.72 23.97 8.49
N VAL A 158 15.71 23.39 9.12
CA VAL A 158 14.41 23.09 8.48
C VAL A 158 13.72 24.33 7.90
N TRP A 159 13.85 25.49 8.55
CA TRP A 159 13.19 26.73 8.11
C TRP A 159 13.67 27.26 6.76
N VAL A 160 14.79 26.78 6.23
CA VAL A 160 15.28 27.10 4.87
C VAL A 160 15.09 25.97 3.86
N ALA A 161 14.33 24.93 4.19
CA ALA A 161 14.04 23.81 3.27
C ALA A 161 13.40 24.28 1.95
N TYR A 162 12.76 25.45 1.92
CA TYR A 162 12.19 26.02 0.71
C TYR A 162 13.23 26.32 -0.39
N TRP A 163 14.53 26.43 -0.07
CA TRP A 163 15.62 26.56 -1.06
C TRP A 163 15.86 25.30 -1.89
N MET A 164 15.29 24.16 -1.50
CA MET A 164 15.31 22.95 -2.33
C MET A 164 14.40 23.09 -3.55
N PHE A 165 13.38 23.97 -3.49
CA PHE A 165 12.50 24.18 -4.64
C PHE A 165 13.13 25.17 -5.64
N PRO A 166 12.97 24.93 -6.95
CA PRO A 166 13.50 25.79 -8.00
C PRO A 166 12.62 27.04 -8.18
N ILE A 167 12.60 27.91 -7.16
CA ILE A 167 11.80 29.12 -7.11
C ILE A 167 12.72 30.33 -7.40
N PRO A 168 12.38 31.18 -8.38
CA PRO A 168 13.10 32.43 -8.60
C PRO A 168 13.18 33.25 -7.31
N ASN A 169 14.39 33.65 -6.94
CA ASN A 169 14.66 34.42 -5.73
C ASN A 169 15.55 35.63 -6.06
N GLN A 170 15.67 36.54 -5.10
CA GLN A 170 16.42 37.80 -5.27
C GLN A 170 17.92 37.61 -5.52
N MET A 171 18.45 36.40 -5.30
CA MET A 171 19.87 36.08 -5.42
C MET A 171 20.19 35.35 -6.73
N ASP A 172 19.21 35.12 -7.61
CA ASP A 172 19.33 34.28 -8.81
C ASP A 172 19.93 32.89 -8.52
N MET A 173 19.73 32.39 -7.31
CA MET A 173 20.26 31.09 -6.86
C MET A 173 19.31 29.96 -7.21
N TRP A 174 19.86 28.84 -7.68
CA TRP A 174 19.10 27.64 -8.04
C TRP A 174 19.65 26.41 -7.32
N PRO A 175 18.82 25.39 -7.07
CA PRO A 175 19.30 24.14 -6.49
C PRO A 175 20.20 23.38 -7.49
N ASN A 176 21.12 22.57 -6.96
CA ASN A 176 21.98 21.73 -7.79
C ASN A 176 21.25 20.47 -8.25
N PHE A 177 20.85 20.42 -9.51
CA PHE A 177 20.14 19.30 -10.13
C PHE A 177 20.97 18.02 -10.33
N ARG A 178 22.24 17.99 -9.90
CA ARG A 178 23.06 16.77 -9.90
C ARG A 178 22.96 15.97 -8.60
N SER A 179 22.38 16.55 -7.54
CA SER A 179 22.26 15.89 -6.24
C SER A 179 21.05 14.94 -6.23
N PRO A 180 21.26 13.64 -5.94
CA PRO A 180 20.18 12.68 -5.77
C PRO A 180 19.15 13.08 -4.69
N LEU A 181 19.60 13.72 -3.60
CA LEU A 181 18.71 14.25 -2.55
C LEU A 181 17.70 15.28 -3.09
N LEU A 182 18.06 16.05 -4.12
CA LEU A 182 17.10 16.96 -4.76
C LEU A 182 16.10 16.18 -5.60
N TRP A 183 16.55 15.14 -6.30
CA TRP A 183 15.66 14.27 -7.07
C TRP A 183 14.62 13.61 -6.16
N ASP A 184 15.01 13.26 -4.93
CA ASP A 184 14.12 12.75 -3.88
C ASP A 184 12.99 13.71 -3.53
N VAL A 185 13.28 15.01 -3.39
CA VAL A 185 12.25 16.04 -3.16
C VAL A 185 11.21 16.01 -4.28
N PHE A 186 11.62 15.91 -5.54
CA PHE A 186 10.70 15.82 -6.67
C PHE A 186 9.98 14.47 -6.74
N ALA A 187 10.72 13.37 -6.59
CA ALA A 187 10.21 12.01 -6.71
C ALA A 187 9.12 11.75 -5.67
N VAL A 188 9.39 12.02 -4.39
CA VAL A 188 8.43 11.79 -3.31
C VAL A 188 7.25 12.75 -3.40
N SER A 189 7.46 14.03 -3.76
CA SER A 189 6.36 14.99 -3.91
C SER A 189 5.42 14.64 -5.07
N VAL A 190 5.97 14.28 -6.23
CA VAL A 190 5.20 13.83 -7.39
C VAL A 190 4.51 12.51 -7.08
N TYR A 191 5.21 11.58 -6.44
CA TYR A 191 4.64 10.29 -6.03
C TYR A 191 3.45 10.46 -5.07
N GLY A 192 3.60 11.28 -4.03
CA GLY A 192 2.53 11.60 -3.09
C GLY A 192 1.33 12.25 -3.79
N THR A 193 1.59 13.20 -4.69
CA THR A 193 0.52 13.91 -5.43
C THR A 193 -0.22 12.97 -6.39
N VAL A 194 0.50 12.20 -7.21
CA VAL A 194 -0.10 11.26 -8.17
C VAL A 194 -0.85 10.15 -7.43
N SER A 195 -0.29 9.61 -6.34
CA SER A 195 -0.98 8.62 -5.51
C SER A 195 -2.26 9.18 -4.89
N ALA A 196 -2.24 10.44 -4.43
CA ALA A 196 -3.41 11.07 -3.82
C ALA A 196 -4.52 11.29 -4.87
N LEU A 197 -4.15 11.76 -6.06
CA LEU A 197 -5.08 11.91 -7.19
C LEU A 197 -5.65 10.56 -7.63
N PHE A 198 -4.80 9.54 -7.77
CA PHE A 198 -5.22 8.22 -8.20
C PHE A 198 -6.21 7.57 -7.21
N TRP A 199 -5.87 7.59 -5.92
CA TRP A 199 -6.75 7.11 -4.85
C TRP A 199 -8.06 7.91 -4.80
N TYR A 200 -7.99 9.24 -4.86
CA TYR A 200 -9.17 10.10 -4.81
C TYR A 200 -10.10 9.88 -6.00
N VAL A 201 -9.57 9.80 -7.23
CA VAL A 201 -10.35 9.50 -8.43
C VAL A 201 -11.07 8.17 -8.24
N GLY A 202 -10.36 7.14 -7.80
CA GLY A 202 -10.97 5.84 -7.50
C GLY A 202 -12.11 5.96 -6.48
N LEU A 203 -12.02 6.88 -5.52
CA LEU A 203 -12.94 7.02 -4.40
C LEU A 203 -14.26 7.72 -4.76
N ILE A 204 -14.30 8.46 -5.88
CA ILE A 204 -15.47 9.26 -6.30
C ILE A 204 -16.78 8.44 -6.36
N PRO A 205 -16.84 7.25 -7.00
CA PRO A 205 -18.09 6.47 -7.06
C PRO A 205 -18.52 5.93 -5.69
N ASP A 206 -17.56 5.56 -4.84
CA ASP A 206 -17.84 5.04 -3.50
C ASP A 206 -18.36 6.16 -2.57
N LEU A 207 -17.80 7.38 -2.66
CA LEU A 207 -18.30 8.56 -1.94
C LEU A 207 -19.71 8.93 -2.35
N ALA A 208 -20.04 8.79 -3.64
CA ALA A 208 -21.41 9.00 -4.12
C ALA A 208 -22.38 8.00 -3.47
N THR A 209 -21.97 6.75 -3.33
CA THR A 209 -22.76 5.72 -2.64
C THR A 209 -22.94 6.06 -1.16
N MET A 210 -21.89 6.51 -0.48
CA MET A 210 -21.97 6.92 0.93
C MET A 210 -22.80 8.20 1.13
N ARG A 211 -22.77 9.14 0.19
CA ARG A 211 -23.64 10.33 0.16
C ARG A 211 -25.11 9.94 0.12
N ASP A 212 -25.47 8.97 -0.73
CA ASP A 212 -26.85 8.57 -0.93
C ASP A 212 -27.39 7.75 0.25
N ARG A 213 -26.51 7.10 1.01
CA ARG A 213 -26.84 6.40 2.27
C ARG A 213 -26.82 7.27 3.52
N ALA A 214 -26.19 8.44 3.47
CA ALA A 214 -26.00 9.28 4.64
C ALA A 214 -27.33 9.78 5.23
N LYS A 215 -27.64 9.34 6.46
CA LYS A 215 -28.85 9.75 7.20
C LYS A 215 -28.82 11.20 7.70
N THR A 216 -27.63 11.70 8.04
CA THR A 216 -27.45 13.06 8.60
C THR A 216 -27.07 14.07 7.51
N ARG A 217 -27.64 15.28 7.56
CA ARG A 217 -27.34 16.37 6.61
C ARG A 217 -25.85 16.69 6.52
N ALA A 218 -25.12 16.70 7.64
CA ALA A 218 -23.68 16.96 7.66
C ALA A 218 -22.88 15.92 6.86
N ARG A 219 -23.09 14.63 7.12
CA ARG A 219 -22.44 13.54 6.34
C ARG A 219 -22.83 13.57 4.87
N LYS A 220 -24.09 13.88 4.55
CA LYS A 220 -24.56 13.98 3.17
C LYS A 220 -23.89 15.14 2.43
N LEU A 221 -23.70 16.28 3.09
CA LEU A 221 -22.99 17.43 2.53
C LEU A 221 -21.50 17.11 2.33
N SER A 222 -20.84 16.50 3.32
CA SER A 222 -19.41 16.18 3.24
C SER A 222 -19.11 15.16 2.15
N TYR A 223 -19.81 14.01 2.14
CA TYR A 223 -19.65 13.02 1.08
C TYR A 223 -20.11 13.56 -0.28
N GLY A 224 -21.14 14.42 -0.31
CA GLY A 224 -21.64 15.05 -1.52
C GLY A 224 -20.65 16.02 -2.17
N PHE A 225 -19.92 16.79 -1.36
CA PHE A 225 -18.85 17.67 -1.82
C PHE A 225 -17.72 16.87 -2.50
N PHE A 226 -17.21 15.84 -1.82
CA PHE A 226 -16.12 15.00 -2.36
C PHE A 226 -16.56 14.06 -3.49
N ALA A 227 -17.86 13.75 -3.62
CA ALA A 227 -18.37 12.97 -4.75
C ALA A 227 -18.44 13.78 -6.06
N LEU A 228 -18.15 15.09 -6.06
CA LEU A 228 -18.10 15.95 -7.25
C LEU A 228 -19.34 15.86 -8.17
N GLY A 229 -20.52 15.65 -7.57
CA GLY A 229 -21.77 15.49 -8.33
C GLY A 229 -21.86 14.20 -9.16
N TRP A 230 -21.12 13.15 -8.79
CA TRP A 230 -21.19 11.84 -9.44
C TRP A 230 -22.62 11.27 -9.41
N ARG A 231 -23.09 10.82 -10.58
CA ARG A 231 -24.43 10.25 -10.82
C ARG A 231 -24.36 8.82 -11.41
N GLY A 232 -23.18 8.35 -11.80
CA GLY A 232 -23.00 7.04 -12.43
C GLY A 232 -23.53 6.97 -13.86
N SER A 233 -23.51 8.08 -14.62
CA SER A 233 -23.93 8.06 -16.03
C SER A 233 -22.90 7.32 -16.91
N VAL A 234 -23.33 6.79 -18.05
CA VAL A 234 -22.42 6.10 -19.00
C VAL A 234 -21.24 6.98 -19.41
N ARG A 235 -21.48 8.28 -19.64
CA ARG A 235 -20.41 9.25 -19.96
C ARG A 235 -19.41 9.39 -18.82
N GLN A 236 -19.88 9.45 -17.58
CA GLN A 236 -19.01 9.54 -16.40
C GLN A 236 -18.15 8.27 -16.25
N TRP A 237 -18.73 7.09 -16.43
CA TRP A 237 -18.02 5.81 -16.38
C TRP A 237 -16.96 5.69 -17.47
N HIS A 238 -17.29 6.05 -18.71
CA HIS A 238 -16.35 5.99 -19.82
C HIS A 238 -15.11 6.87 -19.59
N HIS A 239 -15.31 8.10 -19.10
CA HIS A 239 -14.19 8.99 -18.74
C HIS A 239 -13.43 8.52 -17.50
N TYR A 240 -14.12 7.98 -16.50
CA TYR A 240 -13.50 7.43 -15.30
C TYR A 240 -12.55 6.27 -15.62
N GLU A 241 -12.99 5.29 -16.43
CA GLU A 241 -12.16 4.16 -16.81
C GLU A 241 -10.93 4.59 -17.62
N ALA A 242 -11.11 5.53 -18.56
CA ALA A 242 -10.00 6.10 -19.32
C ALA A 242 -8.99 6.83 -18.42
N ALA A 243 -9.48 7.64 -17.47
CA ALA A 243 -8.63 8.35 -16.51
C ALA A 243 -7.91 7.39 -15.56
N TYR A 244 -8.60 6.37 -15.05
CA TYR A 244 -8.01 5.36 -14.17
C TYR A 244 -6.92 4.57 -14.90
N LEU A 245 -7.15 4.19 -16.17
CA LEU A 245 -6.13 3.53 -17.01
C LEU A 245 -4.91 4.42 -17.26
N LEU A 246 -5.12 5.70 -17.58
CA LEU A 246 -4.02 6.65 -17.79
C LEU A 246 -3.19 6.80 -16.50
N LEU A 247 -3.85 7.00 -15.35
CA LEU A 247 -3.17 7.14 -14.08
C LEU A 247 -2.43 5.86 -13.68
N ALA A 248 -2.99 4.67 -13.91
CA ALA A 248 -2.31 3.41 -13.68
C ALA A 248 -1.06 3.25 -14.59
N ALA A 249 -1.18 3.64 -15.86
CA ALA A 249 -0.07 3.62 -16.81
C ALA A 249 1.05 4.59 -16.45
N LEU A 250 0.72 5.78 -15.93
CA LEU A 250 1.69 6.79 -15.48
C LEU A 250 2.30 6.46 -14.10
N ALA A 251 1.50 5.90 -13.19
CA ALA A 251 1.95 5.52 -11.86
C ALA A 251 2.95 4.36 -11.89
N THR A 252 2.86 3.45 -12.85
CA THR A 252 3.74 2.28 -12.93
C THR A 252 5.22 2.65 -13.12
N PRO A 253 5.62 3.45 -14.14
CA PRO A 253 6.98 3.97 -14.24
C PRO A 253 7.39 4.82 -13.04
N LEU A 254 6.46 5.60 -12.48
CA LEU A 254 6.72 6.44 -11.31
C LEU A 254 7.09 5.62 -10.07
N VAL A 255 6.39 4.52 -9.81
CA VAL A 255 6.69 3.61 -8.69
C VAL A 255 8.10 3.03 -8.83
N LEU A 256 8.47 2.60 -10.04
CA LEU A 256 9.80 2.06 -10.30
C LEU A 256 10.88 3.14 -10.20
N SER A 257 10.61 4.35 -10.70
CA SER A 257 11.59 5.44 -10.70
C SER A 257 11.81 6.03 -9.31
N VAL A 258 10.76 6.25 -8.51
CA VAL A 258 10.88 6.90 -7.20
C VAL A 258 11.79 6.11 -6.26
N HIS A 259 11.55 4.81 -6.12
CA HIS A 259 12.40 4.00 -5.24
C HIS A 259 13.80 3.76 -5.83
N SER A 260 13.93 3.82 -7.16
CA SER A 260 15.23 3.85 -7.82
C SER A 260 15.99 5.16 -7.52
N VAL A 261 15.31 6.31 -7.47
CA VAL A 261 15.90 7.60 -7.11
C VAL A 261 16.40 7.58 -5.67
N VAL A 262 15.58 7.11 -4.74
CA VAL A 262 15.98 6.92 -3.33
C VAL A 262 17.18 5.99 -3.21
N SER A 263 17.29 4.96 -4.06
CA SER A 263 18.46 4.09 -4.06
C SER A 263 19.73 4.77 -4.62
N MET A 264 19.56 5.76 -5.52
CA MET A 264 20.67 6.50 -6.13
C MET A 264 21.35 7.45 -5.14
N ASP A 265 20.68 7.84 -4.05
CA ASP A 265 21.31 8.53 -2.92
C ASP A 265 22.52 7.77 -2.39
N PHE A 266 22.45 6.44 -2.40
CA PHE A 266 23.55 5.57 -1.99
C PHE A 266 24.42 5.19 -3.19
N ALA A 267 23.81 4.72 -4.29
CA ALA A 267 24.53 4.13 -5.42
C ALA A 267 25.52 5.09 -6.12
N VAL A 268 25.20 6.39 -6.13
CA VAL A 268 26.05 7.43 -6.77
C VAL A 268 27.22 7.83 -5.87
N SER A 269 27.18 7.51 -4.58
CA SER A 269 28.30 7.71 -3.66
C SER A 269 29.50 6.86 -4.07
N ILE A 270 30.69 7.27 -3.65
CA ILE A 270 31.95 6.55 -3.86
C ILE A 270 32.26 5.54 -2.74
N LEU A 271 31.41 5.46 -1.71
CA LEU A 271 31.65 4.62 -0.53
C LEU A 271 31.59 3.12 -0.88
N PRO A 272 32.50 2.31 -0.30
CA PRO A 272 32.48 0.88 -0.51
C PRO A 272 31.22 0.25 0.11
N GLY A 273 30.59 -0.65 -0.63
CA GLY A 273 29.30 -1.24 -0.28
C GLY A 273 28.08 -0.34 -0.54
N TRP A 274 28.26 0.91 -0.99
CA TRP A 274 27.20 1.74 -1.57
C TRP A 274 27.35 1.90 -3.08
N HIS A 275 28.58 2.05 -3.58
CA HIS A 275 28.85 2.24 -5.01
C HIS A 275 28.58 0.97 -5.82
N THR A 276 27.32 0.70 -6.15
CA THR A 276 26.91 -0.47 -6.91
C THR A 276 25.75 -0.18 -7.84
N THR A 277 25.73 -0.86 -8.98
CA THR A 277 24.73 -0.67 -10.05
C THR A 277 23.47 -1.50 -9.84
N ILE A 278 23.50 -2.48 -8.92
CA ILE A 278 22.34 -3.35 -8.66
C ILE A 278 21.30 -2.70 -7.74
N PHE A 279 21.65 -1.62 -7.04
CA PHE A 279 20.79 -0.97 -6.05
C PHE A 279 19.41 -0.55 -6.58
N PRO A 280 19.25 0.13 -7.71
CA PRO A 280 17.93 0.53 -8.19
C PRO A 280 16.91 -0.62 -8.33
N PRO A 281 17.17 -1.70 -9.09
CA PRO A 281 16.23 -2.81 -9.18
C PRO A 281 16.10 -3.59 -7.86
N TYR A 282 17.18 -3.72 -7.08
CA TYR A 282 17.18 -4.42 -5.79
C TYR A 282 16.30 -3.70 -4.76
N PHE A 283 16.47 -2.38 -4.60
CA PHE A 283 15.69 -1.58 -3.68
C PHE A 283 14.21 -1.66 -4.04
N VAL A 284 13.86 -1.60 -5.34
CA VAL A 284 12.49 -1.76 -5.82
C VAL A 284 11.92 -3.12 -5.43
N ALA A 285 12.67 -4.21 -5.62
CA ALA A 285 12.22 -5.54 -5.18
C ALA A 285 11.98 -5.59 -3.67
N GLY A 286 12.87 -4.99 -2.88
CA GLY A 286 12.72 -4.84 -1.42
C GLY A 286 11.51 -3.99 -1.01
N ALA A 287 11.20 -2.91 -1.74
CA ALA A 287 10.01 -2.09 -1.52
C ALA A 287 8.72 -2.88 -1.75
N ILE A 288 8.66 -3.67 -2.82
CA ILE A 288 7.53 -4.56 -3.09
C ILE A 288 7.41 -5.60 -1.96
N PHE A 289 8.53 -6.22 -1.58
CA PHE A 289 8.56 -7.25 -0.54
C PHE A 289 8.07 -6.74 0.84
N SER A 290 8.64 -5.63 1.34
CA SER A 290 8.21 -4.98 2.59
C SER A 290 6.78 -4.45 2.51
N GLY A 291 6.42 -3.77 1.42
CA GLY A 291 5.09 -3.20 1.29
C GLY A 291 3.99 -4.26 1.25
N PHE A 292 4.17 -5.39 0.53
CA PHE A 292 3.21 -6.49 0.58
C PHE A 292 3.12 -7.12 1.97
N ALA A 293 4.24 -7.22 2.71
CA ALA A 293 4.22 -7.67 4.08
C ALA A 293 3.36 -6.75 4.97
N MET A 294 3.49 -5.42 4.81
CA MET A 294 2.64 -4.46 5.53
C MET A 294 1.16 -4.49 5.10
N VAL A 295 0.86 -4.64 3.79
CA VAL A 295 -0.52 -4.84 3.34
C VAL A 295 -1.10 -6.08 3.99
N LEU A 296 -0.32 -7.17 4.05
CA LEU A 296 -0.77 -8.43 4.63
C LEU A 296 -1.11 -8.28 6.12
N THR A 297 -0.25 -7.65 6.93
CA THR A 297 -0.53 -7.44 8.37
C THR A 297 -1.83 -6.67 8.56
N LEU A 298 -2.02 -5.59 7.81
CA LEU A 298 -3.23 -4.76 7.90
C LEU A 298 -4.47 -5.51 7.42
N MET A 299 -4.40 -6.22 6.30
CA MET A 299 -5.54 -6.93 5.73
C MET A 299 -5.97 -8.13 6.58
N VAL A 300 -5.05 -8.81 7.25
CA VAL A 300 -5.40 -9.86 8.21
C VAL A 300 -6.21 -9.29 9.39
N ILE A 301 -5.77 -8.15 9.94
CA ILE A 301 -6.47 -7.48 11.04
C ILE A 301 -7.83 -6.96 10.55
N CYS A 302 -7.88 -6.26 9.42
CA CYS A 302 -9.13 -5.71 8.89
C CYS A 302 -10.14 -6.82 8.53
N ARG A 303 -9.69 -7.94 7.96
CA ARG A 303 -10.55 -9.09 7.64
C ARG A 303 -11.26 -9.61 8.88
N THR A 304 -10.53 -9.79 9.97
CA THR A 304 -11.05 -10.38 11.22
C THR A 304 -11.89 -9.40 12.02
N VAL A 305 -11.47 -8.14 12.12
CA VAL A 305 -12.17 -7.11 12.91
C VAL A 305 -13.47 -6.65 12.25
N PHE A 306 -13.48 -6.50 10.91
CA PHE A 306 -14.66 -6.01 10.18
C PHE A 306 -15.51 -7.13 9.55
N GLY A 307 -15.10 -8.39 9.68
CA GLY A 307 -15.85 -9.54 9.16
C GLY A 307 -15.87 -9.62 7.62
N PHE A 308 -14.81 -9.16 6.96
CA PHE A 308 -14.69 -9.17 5.50
C PHE A 308 -14.22 -10.51 4.92
N GLU A 309 -14.41 -11.62 5.61
CA GLU A 309 -13.93 -12.95 5.19
C GLU A 309 -14.47 -13.40 3.83
N HIS A 310 -15.67 -12.92 3.47
CA HIS A 310 -16.33 -13.23 2.22
C HIS A 310 -15.83 -12.40 1.02
N ILE A 311 -15.22 -11.23 1.26
CA ILE A 311 -14.64 -10.36 0.21
C ILE A 311 -13.12 -10.57 0.12
N ILE A 312 -12.45 -10.64 1.28
CA ILE A 312 -11.01 -10.86 1.42
C ILE A 312 -10.78 -12.33 1.79
N THR A 313 -10.78 -13.17 0.76
CA THR A 313 -10.64 -14.63 0.87
C THR A 313 -9.19 -15.09 1.05
N LEU A 314 -8.97 -16.33 1.51
CA LEU A 314 -7.63 -16.94 1.60
C LEU A 314 -6.86 -16.94 0.28
N ARG A 315 -7.55 -16.96 -0.87
CA ARG A 315 -6.91 -16.87 -2.19
C ARG A 315 -6.15 -15.56 -2.38
N HIS A 316 -6.67 -14.46 -1.85
CA HIS A 316 -5.97 -13.18 -1.91
C HIS A 316 -4.64 -13.24 -1.14
N PHE A 317 -4.64 -13.85 0.05
CA PHE A 317 -3.42 -14.02 0.83
C PHE A 317 -2.43 -15.01 0.19
N ASP A 318 -2.90 -16.11 -0.41
CA ASP A 318 -2.03 -17.04 -1.15
C ASP A 318 -1.33 -16.35 -2.33
N LEU A 319 -2.04 -15.50 -3.07
CA LEU A 319 -1.46 -14.72 -4.17
C LEU A 319 -0.47 -13.65 -3.68
N MET A 320 -0.79 -12.93 -2.60
CA MET A 320 0.16 -11.98 -1.99
C MET A 320 1.42 -12.69 -1.48
N ALA A 321 1.28 -13.84 -0.83
CA ALA A 321 2.40 -14.63 -0.35
C ALA A 321 3.30 -15.14 -1.49
N LYS A 322 2.72 -15.49 -2.66
CA LYS A 322 3.49 -15.83 -3.86
C LYS A 322 4.31 -14.65 -4.39
N ILE A 323 3.73 -13.44 -4.42
CA ILE A 323 4.46 -12.24 -4.82
C ILE A 323 5.61 -11.97 -3.84
N MET A 324 5.35 -12.05 -2.53
CA MET A 324 6.38 -11.90 -1.50
C MET A 324 7.48 -12.96 -1.59
N LEU A 325 7.14 -14.21 -1.95
CA LEU A 325 8.12 -15.26 -2.17
C LEU A 325 9.05 -14.92 -3.34
N VAL A 326 8.49 -14.50 -4.48
CA VAL A 326 9.27 -14.11 -5.66
C VAL A 326 10.19 -12.95 -5.31
N THR A 327 9.67 -11.86 -4.75
CA THR A 327 10.50 -10.69 -4.43
C THR A 327 11.50 -10.96 -3.31
N GLY A 328 11.16 -11.77 -2.31
CA GLY A 328 12.09 -12.22 -1.28
C GLY A 328 13.25 -13.04 -1.86
N THR A 329 12.98 -13.92 -2.84
CA THR A 329 14.06 -14.65 -3.54
C THR A 329 14.93 -13.73 -4.41
N MET A 330 14.36 -12.70 -5.04
CA MET A 330 15.12 -11.68 -5.78
C MET A 330 16.04 -10.87 -4.85
N VAL A 331 15.56 -10.50 -3.67
CA VAL A 331 16.35 -9.83 -2.62
C VAL A 331 17.48 -10.74 -2.13
N GLY A 332 17.20 -12.01 -1.83
CA GLY A 332 18.23 -12.98 -1.46
C GLY A 332 19.29 -13.20 -2.55
N TYR A 333 18.87 -13.21 -3.82
CA TYR A 333 19.78 -13.26 -4.96
C TYR A 333 20.67 -12.00 -5.04
N ALA A 334 20.12 -10.81 -4.79
CA ALA A 334 20.90 -9.58 -4.75
C ALA A 334 21.97 -9.64 -3.65
N TYR A 335 21.63 -10.07 -2.43
CA TYR A 335 22.62 -10.26 -1.35
C TYR A 335 23.77 -11.19 -1.76
N ALA A 336 23.45 -12.33 -2.36
CA ALA A 336 24.45 -13.29 -2.83
C ALA A 336 25.34 -12.68 -3.92
N THR A 337 24.74 -11.93 -4.85
CA THR A 337 25.44 -11.26 -5.95
C THR A 337 26.37 -10.18 -5.43
N GLU A 338 25.98 -9.43 -4.40
CA GLU A 338 26.85 -8.42 -3.78
C GLU A 338 28.07 -9.04 -3.10
N PHE A 339 27.89 -10.11 -2.32
CA PHE A 339 29.01 -10.85 -1.72
C PHE A 339 29.93 -11.44 -2.79
N PHE A 340 29.36 -12.01 -3.84
CA PHE A 340 30.12 -12.51 -4.98
C PHE A 340 30.91 -11.39 -5.66
N THR A 341 30.28 -10.25 -5.91
CA THR A 341 30.92 -9.11 -6.60
C THR A 341 32.01 -8.49 -5.73
N ALA A 342 31.82 -8.39 -4.41
CA ALA A 342 32.84 -7.92 -3.48
C ALA A 342 34.11 -8.79 -3.54
N TRP A 343 33.94 -10.12 -3.54
CA TRP A 343 35.04 -11.07 -3.72
C TRP A 343 35.65 -11.00 -5.12
N TYR A 344 34.82 -10.94 -6.17
CA TYR A 344 35.25 -10.95 -7.57
C TYR A 344 35.95 -9.64 -7.99
N SER A 345 35.60 -8.50 -7.38
CA SER A 345 36.14 -7.18 -7.74
C SER A 345 37.65 -7.04 -7.51
N GLY A 346 38.22 -7.84 -6.60
CA GLY A 346 39.61 -7.70 -6.16
C GLY A 346 39.92 -6.40 -5.40
N ASN A 347 38.92 -5.55 -5.11
CA ASN A 347 39.11 -4.33 -4.35
C ASN A 347 39.14 -4.65 -2.84
N PRO A 348 40.26 -4.35 -2.14
CA PRO A 348 40.38 -4.68 -0.71
C PRO A 348 39.35 -3.97 0.16
N TYR A 349 38.90 -2.76 -0.21
CA TYR A 349 37.91 -1.99 0.56
C TYR A 349 36.50 -2.59 0.43
N GLU A 350 36.09 -2.98 -0.78
CA GLU A 350 34.81 -3.66 -1.00
C GLU A 350 34.78 -5.02 -0.29
N PHE A 351 35.85 -5.81 -0.44
CA PHE A 351 35.96 -7.08 0.27
C PHE A 351 35.86 -6.90 1.79
N TYR A 352 36.57 -5.90 2.35
CA TYR A 352 36.50 -5.59 3.77
C TYR A 352 35.10 -5.13 4.20
N ALA A 353 34.41 -4.29 3.42
CA ALA A 353 33.06 -3.81 3.76
C ALA A 353 32.07 -4.96 3.93
N PHE A 354 32.08 -5.94 3.02
CA PHE A 354 31.20 -7.12 3.10
C PHE A 354 31.61 -8.11 4.19
N MET A 355 32.90 -8.28 4.45
CA MET A 355 33.37 -9.06 5.60
C MET A 355 32.99 -8.39 6.93
N ASN A 356 33.05 -7.06 6.99
CA ASN A 356 32.63 -6.29 8.15
C ASN A 356 31.12 -6.41 8.41
N ARG A 357 30.29 -6.50 7.35
CA ARG A 357 28.86 -6.84 7.50
C ARG A 357 28.66 -8.18 8.19
N ALA A 358 29.39 -9.22 7.77
CA ALA A 358 29.20 -10.59 8.26
C ALA A 358 29.86 -10.89 9.62
N LEU A 359 31.04 -10.31 9.89
CA LEU A 359 31.91 -10.66 11.02
C LEU A 359 32.24 -9.46 11.92
N GLY A 360 31.83 -8.24 11.55
CA GLY A 360 32.16 -7.02 12.28
C GLY A 360 31.23 -6.73 13.47
N PRO A 361 31.34 -5.52 14.06
CA PRO A 361 30.55 -5.10 15.23
C PRO A 361 29.03 -5.13 15.02
N TYR A 362 28.57 -5.03 13.77
CA TYR A 362 27.16 -5.09 13.38
C TYR A 362 26.75 -6.44 12.77
N ALA A 363 27.55 -7.51 12.96
CA ALA A 363 27.23 -8.84 12.47
C ALA A 363 25.83 -9.30 12.92
N TRP A 364 25.43 -8.97 14.16
CA TRP A 364 24.10 -9.27 14.68
C TRP A 364 22.98 -8.68 13.80
N ALA A 365 23.13 -7.44 13.31
CA ALA A 365 22.13 -6.77 12.47
C ALA A 365 22.07 -7.43 11.08
N TYR A 366 23.22 -7.77 10.50
CA TYR A 366 23.30 -8.47 9.22
C TYR A 366 22.68 -9.88 9.28
N TRP A 367 22.99 -10.66 10.31
CA TRP A 367 22.43 -12.01 10.44
C TRP A 367 20.94 -12.01 10.75
N ILE A 368 20.44 -11.02 11.51
CA ILE A 368 18.99 -10.79 11.66
C ILE A 368 18.36 -10.48 10.30
N MET A 369 18.91 -9.53 9.55
CA MET A 369 18.43 -9.17 8.21
C MET A 369 18.35 -10.40 7.30
N VAL A 370 19.44 -11.17 7.16
CA VAL A 370 19.49 -12.36 6.29
C VAL A 370 18.48 -13.41 6.76
N SER A 371 18.40 -13.67 8.07
CA SER A 371 17.46 -14.66 8.61
C SER A 371 16.00 -14.25 8.34
N CYS A 372 15.66 -12.98 8.56
CA CYS A 372 14.32 -12.47 8.34
C CYS A 372 13.96 -12.43 6.85
N ASN A 373 14.84 -11.94 5.99
CA ASN A 373 14.51 -11.69 4.57
C ASN A 373 14.73 -12.90 3.67
N VAL A 374 15.71 -13.75 3.95
CA VAL A 374 16.04 -14.90 3.09
C VAL A 374 15.35 -16.17 3.58
N ILE A 375 15.33 -16.44 4.88
CA ILE A 375 14.81 -17.71 5.43
C ILE A 375 13.28 -17.65 5.59
N SER A 376 12.74 -16.57 6.16
CA SER A 376 11.31 -16.52 6.47
C SER A 376 10.38 -16.67 5.24
N PRO A 377 10.68 -16.09 4.06
CA PRO A 377 9.82 -16.25 2.90
C PRO A 377 9.83 -17.65 2.32
N GLN A 378 10.87 -18.46 2.55
CA GLN A 378 10.92 -19.84 2.03
C GLN A 378 9.82 -20.73 2.61
N LEU A 379 9.25 -20.36 3.77
CA LEU A 379 8.05 -21.01 4.30
C LEU A 379 6.90 -20.98 3.30
N PHE A 380 6.82 -19.92 2.48
CA PHE A 380 5.79 -19.76 1.47
C PHE A 380 5.96 -20.67 0.26
N TRP A 381 6.95 -21.56 0.16
CA TRP A 381 6.91 -22.66 -0.82
C TRP A 381 5.77 -23.64 -0.51
N SER A 382 5.48 -23.86 0.78
CA SER A 382 4.40 -24.74 1.22
C SER A 382 3.04 -24.07 1.12
N LYS A 383 2.09 -24.68 0.37
CA LYS A 383 0.69 -24.22 0.30
C LYS A 383 0.08 -24.09 1.70
N ARG A 384 0.40 -25.01 2.62
CA ARG A 384 -0.10 -25.01 4.00
C ARG A 384 0.28 -23.75 4.78
N ALA A 385 1.50 -23.24 4.56
CA ALA A 385 1.95 -22.01 5.19
C ALA A 385 1.25 -20.79 4.58
N ARG A 386 1.09 -20.77 3.24
CA ARG A 386 0.43 -19.67 2.52
C ARG A 386 -1.08 -19.54 2.80
N THR A 387 -1.73 -20.62 3.24
CA THR A 387 -3.17 -20.61 3.56
C THR A 387 -3.44 -20.50 5.07
N SER A 388 -2.40 -20.32 5.90
CA SER A 388 -2.53 -20.21 7.35
C SER A 388 -2.41 -18.76 7.80
N ILE A 389 -3.53 -18.16 8.23
CA ILE A 389 -3.58 -16.75 8.66
C ILE A 389 -2.56 -16.43 9.77
N PRO A 390 -2.39 -17.25 10.84
CA PRO A 390 -1.39 -16.96 11.87
C PRO A 390 0.03 -16.96 11.33
N ILE A 391 0.37 -17.90 10.43
CA ILE A 391 1.71 -17.98 9.84
C ILE A 391 1.97 -16.75 8.98
N LEU A 392 1.03 -16.40 8.10
CA LEU A 392 1.13 -15.21 7.26
C LEU A 392 1.35 -13.95 8.10
N PHE A 393 0.59 -13.78 9.18
CA PHE A 393 0.68 -12.61 10.07
C PHE A 393 2.03 -12.51 10.79
N VAL A 394 2.55 -13.63 11.31
CA VAL A 394 3.86 -13.64 11.98
C VAL A 394 4.99 -13.38 10.97
N VAL A 395 4.96 -14.07 9.83
CA VAL A 395 6.01 -13.94 8.80
C VAL A 395 6.03 -12.53 8.22
N SER A 396 4.87 -11.89 7.98
CA SER A 396 4.86 -10.52 7.46
C SER A 396 5.44 -9.48 8.44
N ILE A 397 5.26 -9.66 9.74
CA ILE A 397 5.94 -8.82 10.75
C ILE A 397 7.46 -9.05 10.71
N VAL A 398 7.88 -10.32 10.67
CA VAL A 398 9.32 -10.68 10.61
C VAL A 398 9.98 -10.10 9.36
N ILE A 399 9.30 -10.12 8.21
CA ILE A 399 9.78 -9.52 6.96
C ILE A 399 9.96 -8.00 7.12
N ASN A 400 8.97 -7.30 7.68
CA ASN A 400 9.10 -5.85 7.88
C ASN A 400 10.26 -5.49 8.82
N ILE A 401 10.49 -6.27 9.88
CA ILE A 401 11.65 -6.11 10.76
C ILE A 401 12.96 -6.33 9.96
N GLY A 402 13.04 -7.41 9.19
CA GLY A 402 14.20 -7.70 8.34
C GLY A 402 14.48 -6.61 7.31
N MET A 403 13.46 -6.06 6.69
CA MET A 403 13.57 -4.97 5.70
C MET A 403 13.97 -3.63 6.32
N TRP A 404 13.59 -3.37 7.57
CA TRP A 404 14.13 -2.24 8.31
C TRP A 404 15.63 -2.42 8.58
N PHE A 405 16.02 -3.63 9.03
CA PHE A 405 17.44 -3.97 9.21
C PHE A 405 18.23 -3.93 7.91
N GLU A 406 17.62 -4.26 6.77
CA GLU A 406 18.27 -4.13 5.47
C GLU A 406 18.74 -2.71 5.21
N ARG A 407 17.87 -1.73 5.39
CA ARG A 407 18.22 -0.32 5.22
C ARG A 407 19.27 0.11 6.24
N PHE A 408 19.07 -0.23 7.51
CA PHE A 408 20.03 0.08 8.58
C PHE A 408 21.42 -0.50 8.28
N VAL A 409 21.49 -1.75 7.85
CA VAL A 409 22.74 -2.44 7.52
C VAL A 409 23.41 -1.75 6.34
N ILE A 410 22.71 -1.52 5.22
CA ILE A 410 23.29 -0.83 4.07
C ILE A 410 23.87 0.52 4.48
N ILE A 411 23.11 1.32 5.24
CA ILE A 411 23.52 2.68 5.60
C ILE A 411 24.66 2.67 6.62
N VAL A 412 24.44 2.09 7.80
CA VAL A 412 25.36 2.23 8.93
C VAL A 412 26.61 1.38 8.76
N THR A 413 26.50 0.16 8.23
CA THR A 413 27.68 -0.73 8.12
C THR A 413 28.69 -0.28 7.06
N SER A 414 28.25 0.51 6.07
CA SER A 414 29.12 1.12 5.06
C SER A 414 29.67 2.49 5.48
N LEU A 415 29.00 3.22 6.39
CA LEU A 415 29.48 4.51 6.90
C LEU A 415 30.44 4.38 8.09
N HIS A 416 30.16 3.45 9.01
CA HIS A 416 30.90 3.41 10.27
C HIS A 416 32.36 2.93 10.13
N ARG A 417 32.65 2.22 9.04
CA ARG A 417 33.97 1.72 8.65
C ARG A 417 34.14 1.84 7.14
N ASP A 418 34.76 2.93 6.72
CA ASP A 418 35.03 3.26 5.32
C ASP A 418 36.54 3.10 5.00
N PHE A 419 37.05 3.94 4.10
CA PHE A 419 38.43 3.93 3.63
C PHE A 419 39.49 4.10 4.73
N LEU A 420 39.26 4.94 5.73
CA LEU A 420 40.30 5.36 6.69
C LEU A 420 40.04 4.78 8.09
N PRO A 421 40.92 3.91 8.61
CA PRO A 421 40.77 3.36 9.96
C PRO A 421 40.69 4.39 11.08
N SER A 422 41.31 5.57 10.91
CA SER A 422 41.24 6.66 11.88
C SER A 422 39.85 7.26 12.04
N SER A 423 38.98 7.11 11.04
CA SER A 423 37.63 7.66 11.02
C SER A 423 36.59 6.65 11.49
N TRP A 424 36.98 5.44 11.89
CA TRP A 424 36.02 4.40 12.25
C TRP A 424 35.29 4.72 13.56
N GLY A 425 33.96 4.58 13.51
CA GLY A 425 33.08 4.85 14.65
C GLY A 425 32.06 3.75 14.88
N TYR A 426 31.33 3.85 15.99
CA TYR A 426 30.15 3.04 16.24
C TYR A 426 28.96 3.97 16.46
N PHE A 427 27.87 3.70 15.76
CA PHE A 427 26.59 4.37 15.97
C PHE A 427 25.79 3.66 17.06
N SER A 428 25.39 4.41 18.09
CA SER A 428 24.47 3.96 19.12
C SER A 428 23.23 4.86 19.09
N PRO A 429 22.02 4.33 18.86
CA PRO A 429 20.83 5.15 18.86
C PRO A 429 20.56 5.71 20.26
N THR A 430 20.01 6.92 20.30
CA THR A 430 19.49 7.56 21.50
C THR A 430 18.02 7.21 21.69
N MET A 431 17.45 7.61 22.82
CA MET A 431 16.01 7.49 23.03
C MET A 431 15.19 8.28 21.99
N TRP A 432 15.73 9.36 21.43
CA TRP A 432 15.04 10.21 20.46
C TRP A 432 14.97 9.58 19.07
N ASP A 433 15.99 8.80 18.69
CA ASP A 433 15.96 7.98 17.48
C ASP A 433 14.80 6.97 17.55
N VAL A 434 14.69 6.27 18.69
CA VAL A 434 13.63 5.28 18.93
C VAL A 434 12.25 5.93 19.03
N ALA A 435 12.14 7.05 19.75
CA ALA A 435 10.88 7.79 19.89
C ALA A 435 10.35 8.28 18.54
N THR A 436 11.24 8.72 17.63
CA THR A 436 10.86 9.16 16.28
C THR A 436 10.35 7.98 15.45
N LEU A 437 11.01 6.80 15.51
CA LEU A 437 10.53 5.60 14.84
C LEU A 437 9.15 5.18 15.36
N LEU A 438 9.00 4.99 16.67
CA LEU A 438 7.72 4.59 17.28
C LEU A 438 6.62 5.63 17.02
N GLY A 439 6.97 6.91 17.07
CA GLY A 439 6.07 8.00 16.77
C GLY A 439 5.58 8.01 15.32
N SER A 440 6.44 7.63 14.36
CA SER A 440 6.05 7.50 12.94
C SER A 440 5.00 6.40 12.73
N PHE A 441 5.07 5.28 13.45
CA PHE A 441 3.99 4.28 13.47
C PHE A 441 2.70 4.85 14.08
N GLY A 442 2.81 5.72 15.10
CA GLY A 442 1.68 6.46 15.65
C GLY A 442 0.98 7.35 14.62
N LEU A 443 1.74 8.07 13.80
CA LEU A 443 1.20 8.85 12.68
C LEU A 443 0.47 7.94 11.68
N PHE A 444 1.13 6.86 11.25
CA PHE A 444 0.58 5.90 10.30
C PHE A 444 -0.74 5.28 10.78
N PHE A 445 -0.75 4.71 12.00
CA PHE A 445 -1.94 4.04 12.52
C PHE A 445 -3.06 5.02 12.89
N THR A 446 -2.74 6.24 13.34
CA THR A 446 -3.74 7.29 13.54
C THR A 446 -4.46 7.59 12.24
N LEU A 447 -3.72 7.86 11.15
CA LEU A 447 -4.29 8.15 9.84
C LEU A 447 -5.07 6.94 9.28
N PHE A 448 -4.54 5.74 9.44
CA PHE A 448 -5.21 4.52 9.00
C PHE A 448 -6.53 4.27 9.77
N CYS A 449 -6.54 4.49 11.09
CA CYS A 449 -7.76 4.38 11.90
C CYS A 449 -8.82 5.41 11.47
N LEU A 450 -8.41 6.64 11.15
CA LEU A 450 -9.33 7.66 10.61
C LEU A 450 -9.88 7.22 9.25
N PHE A 451 -9.04 6.72 8.35
CA PHE A 451 -9.46 6.19 7.06
C PHE A 451 -10.52 5.10 7.19
N VAL A 452 -10.23 4.06 7.97
CA VAL A 452 -11.14 2.94 8.21
C VAL A 452 -12.49 3.39 8.78
N ARG A 453 -12.51 4.51 9.53
CA ARG A 453 -13.73 5.04 10.14
C ARG A 453 -14.57 5.89 9.19
N PHE A 454 -13.92 6.69 8.36
CA PHE A 454 -14.57 7.75 7.57
C PHE A 454 -14.75 7.40 6.09
N LEU A 455 -13.97 6.45 5.57
CA LEU A 455 -13.94 6.08 4.16
C LEU A 455 -14.08 4.56 3.98
N PRO A 456 -14.67 4.10 2.86
CA PRO A 456 -14.83 2.68 2.58
C PRO A 456 -13.45 2.04 2.34
N MET A 457 -13.18 0.94 3.03
CA MET A 457 -11.91 0.20 2.92
C MET A 457 -11.79 -0.62 1.63
N VAL A 458 -12.94 -0.98 1.04
CA VAL A 458 -13.05 -1.82 -0.15
C VAL A 458 -13.71 -1.00 -1.25
N ALA A 459 -13.20 -1.09 -2.48
CA ALA A 459 -13.76 -0.41 -3.64
C ALA A 459 -15.07 -1.09 -4.08
N ALA A 460 -16.21 -0.71 -3.47
CA ALA A 460 -17.49 -1.35 -3.74
C ALA A 460 -17.88 -1.28 -5.23
N ALA A 461 -17.53 -0.18 -5.91
CA ALA A 461 -17.73 -0.05 -7.35
C ALA A 461 -16.99 -1.13 -8.17
N GLU A 462 -15.74 -1.43 -7.84
CA GLU A 462 -14.93 -2.42 -8.58
C GLU A 462 -15.23 -3.86 -8.16
N VAL A 463 -15.52 -4.10 -6.88
CA VAL A 463 -15.88 -5.45 -6.42
C VAL A 463 -17.18 -5.92 -7.08
N LYS A 464 -18.12 -5.01 -7.35
CA LYS A 464 -19.34 -5.34 -8.09
C LYS A 464 -19.07 -5.79 -9.53
N THR A 465 -18.04 -5.27 -10.21
CA THR A 465 -17.76 -5.64 -11.61
C THR A 465 -17.14 -7.03 -11.76
N VAL A 466 -16.58 -7.59 -10.68
CA VAL A 466 -16.03 -8.95 -10.68
C VAL A 466 -17.02 -10.02 -10.22
N LEU A 467 -18.22 -9.62 -9.79
CA LEU A 467 -19.29 -10.58 -9.54
C LEU A 467 -19.75 -11.23 -10.84
N PRO A 468 -20.15 -12.51 -10.83
CA PRO A 468 -20.62 -13.18 -12.03
C PRO A 468 -21.85 -12.51 -12.65
N GLN A 469 -22.72 -11.94 -11.82
CA GLN A 469 -23.92 -11.19 -12.23
C GLN A 469 -23.60 -9.93 -13.05
N ALA A 470 -22.38 -9.42 -13.00
CA ALA A 470 -21.96 -8.26 -13.79
C ALA A 470 -21.59 -8.63 -15.24
N ASP A 471 -21.42 -9.92 -15.53
CA ASP A 471 -21.22 -10.39 -16.90
C ASP A 471 -22.54 -10.28 -17.70
N PRO A 472 -22.57 -9.57 -18.84
CA PRO A 472 -23.75 -9.51 -19.70
C PRO A 472 -24.26 -10.87 -20.19
N HIS A 473 -23.39 -11.89 -20.16
CA HIS A 473 -23.67 -13.27 -20.52
C HIS A 473 -24.05 -14.16 -19.32
N TRP A 474 -24.13 -13.60 -18.11
CA TRP A 474 -24.62 -14.34 -16.96
C TRP A 474 -26.05 -14.81 -17.22
N PRO A 475 -26.37 -16.10 -17.01
CA PRO A 475 -27.73 -16.57 -17.13
C PRO A 475 -28.57 -15.92 -16.02
N HIS A 476 -29.25 -14.84 -16.37
CA HIS A 476 -30.40 -14.41 -15.60
C HIS A 476 -31.37 -15.58 -15.59
N GLY A 477 -31.92 -15.93 -14.43
CA GLY A 477 -33.01 -16.90 -14.35
C GLY A 477 -34.19 -16.53 -15.26
N PRO A 478 -35.32 -17.26 -15.23
CA PRO A 478 -36.39 -17.23 -16.23
C PRO A 478 -37.09 -15.87 -16.50
N GLU A 479 -36.63 -14.77 -15.91
CA GLU A 479 -37.08 -13.40 -16.19
C GLU A 479 -36.66 -12.88 -17.58
N ARG A 480 -35.58 -13.38 -18.19
CA ARG A 480 -35.22 -12.99 -19.58
C ARG A 480 -36.14 -13.63 -20.63
N GLU A 481 -36.62 -14.85 -20.38
CA GLU A 481 -37.56 -15.54 -21.29
C GLU A 481 -38.91 -14.81 -21.41
N ILE A 482 -39.36 -14.11 -20.35
CA ILE A 482 -40.63 -13.37 -20.39
C ILE A 482 -40.54 -12.14 -21.31
N ARG A 483 -39.33 -11.56 -21.47
CA ARG A 483 -39.12 -10.39 -22.32
C ARG A 483 -38.91 -10.77 -23.79
N GLU A 484 -38.30 -11.91 -24.07
CA GLU A 484 -38.13 -12.44 -25.43
C GLU A 484 -39.39 -13.13 -25.97
N ARG A 485 -40.25 -13.71 -25.11
CA ARG A 485 -41.55 -14.26 -25.53
C ARG A 485 -42.62 -13.20 -25.82
N ARG A 486 -42.42 -11.95 -25.42
CA ARG A 486 -43.22 -10.82 -25.92
C ARG A 486 -42.61 -10.35 -27.24
N GLY A 487 -42.88 -11.12 -28.30
CA GLY A 487 -42.68 -10.67 -29.67
C GLY A 487 -43.39 -9.33 -29.95
N PRO A 488 -43.07 -8.65 -31.06
CA PRO A 488 -43.66 -7.35 -31.37
C PRO A 488 -45.19 -7.49 -31.37
N LEU A 489 -45.85 -6.69 -30.53
CA LEU A 489 -47.31 -6.61 -30.45
C LEU A 489 -47.87 -6.44 -31.87
N SER A 490 -48.49 -7.49 -32.39
CA SER A 490 -49.24 -7.44 -33.63
C SER A 490 -50.36 -6.41 -33.47
N SER A 491 -50.31 -5.35 -34.26
CA SER A 491 -51.41 -4.41 -34.45
C SER A 491 -52.60 -5.16 -35.06
N GLY A 492 -53.53 -5.61 -34.23
CA GLY A 492 -54.75 -6.30 -34.62
C GLY A 492 -55.98 -5.62 -34.04
N GLY A 493 -56.56 -4.71 -34.83
CA GLY A 493 -58.00 -4.45 -34.97
C GLY A 493 -58.87 -4.17 -33.74
N ALA A 494 -59.25 -2.91 -33.58
CA ALA A 494 -60.56 -2.54 -33.04
C ALA A 494 -61.01 -1.18 -33.64
N SER A 495 -61.44 -1.17 -34.90
CA SER A 495 -62.19 -0.06 -35.49
C SER A 495 -63.68 -0.29 -35.23
N GLY A 496 -64.26 0.48 -34.32
CA GLY A 496 -65.70 0.53 -34.08
C GLY A 496 -66.47 1.20 -35.23
N PRO A 497 -67.80 1.00 -35.33
CA PRO A 497 -68.59 1.41 -36.47
C PRO A 497 -68.86 2.92 -36.47
N ALA A 498 -68.81 3.52 -37.66
CA ALA A 498 -69.19 4.91 -37.90
C ALA A 498 -70.71 5.09 -37.82
N PRO A 499 -71.21 6.21 -37.25
CA PRO A 499 -72.50 6.75 -37.61
C PRO A 499 -72.34 7.79 -38.73
N GLY A 500 -73.12 7.65 -39.81
CA GLY A 500 -73.47 8.78 -40.69
C GLY A 500 -74.14 9.88 -39.85
N GLY A 501 -73.97 11.18 -40.12
CA GLY A 501 -73.98 11.86 -41.40
C GLY A 501 -75.35 12.53 -41.54
N THR A 502 -75.46 13.83 -41.25
CA THR A 502 -76.39 14.81 -41.85
C THR A 502 -76.15 16.21 -41.27
N SER A 503 -76.14 17.18 -42.18
CA SER A 503 -76.19 18.66 -42.07
C SER A 503 -75.06 19.38 -41.35
#